data_AF-A0A1U7GQ63-F1
#
_entry.id   AF-A0A1U7GQ63-F1
#
_cell.length_a   1.000
_cell.length_b   1.000
_cell.length_c   1.000
_cell.angle_alpha   90.00
_cell.angle_beta   90.00
_cell.angle_gamma   90.00
#
_symmetry.space_group_name_H-M   'P 1'
#
loop_
_entity.id
_entity.type
_entity.pdbx_description
1 polymer ?
#
loop_
_entity_poly.entity_id
_entity_poly.type
_entity_poly.pdbx_seq_one_letter_code
_entity_poly.pdbx_strand_id
1 'polypeptide(L)'
;MKTLMKLLLLGFAALVLLGTVREASRHPGPRRVDEHRRRAFFPHDVETRTIRTHSDDAPEVRKVAGRVSATLDRAKEDARRQLGEDVRAWLTPQVATSWAPPAALVDAMVEGIRVAPEEKDYGTVYTAVIDADFGAGHRTRLVDAYRGDVARDRTLKLAAALGFVLVCLAAVSGYIRADEATRGYYTARLRLAAAAAVGASGVVLYQFLA
;
A
#
# COMPACT_ATOMS: atom_id res chain seq x y z
N MET A 1 -43.89 5.05 -6.57
CA MET A 1 -42.87 4.22 -7.26
C MET A 1 -41.70 5.04 -7.84
N LYS A 2 -41.93 6.07 -8.68
CA LYS A 2 -40.84 6.89 -9.28
C LYS A 2 -39.90 7.57 -8.27
N THR A 3 -40.42 7.99 -7.11
CA THR A 3 -39.63 8.61 -6.02
C THR A 3 -38.73 7.62 -5.30
N LEU A 4 -39.18 6.38 -5.09
CA LEU A 4 -38.39 5.34 -4.44
C LEU A 4 -37.19 4.93 -5.29
N MET A 5 -37.39 4.86 -6.62
CA MET A 5 -36.32 4.54 -7.57
C MET A 5 -35.26 5.65 -7.65
N LYS A 6 -35.67 6.93 -7.50
CA LYS A 6 -34.72 8.07 -7.43
C LYS A 6 -33.85 8.04 -6.17
N LEU A 7 -34.42 7.68 -5.01
CA LEU A 7 -33.66 7.58 -3.76
C LEU A 7 -32.64 6.44 -3.78
N LEU A 8 -32.99 5.31 -4.40
CA LEU A 8 -32.09 4.17 -4.55
C LEU A 8 -30.90 4.48 -5.48
N LEU A 9 -31.17 5.19 -6.58
CA LEU A 9 -30.13 5.68 -7.51
C LEU A 9 -29.22 6.73 -6.85
N LEU A 10 -29.79 7.65 -6.06
CA LEU A 10 -29.02 8.64 -5.28
C LEU A 10 -28.14 7.98 -4.22
N GLY A 11 -28.65 6.96 -3.51
CA GLY A 11 -27.88 6.21 -2.54
C GLY A 11 -26.71 5.45 -3.17
N PHE A 12 -26.95 4.80 -4.32
CA PHE A 12 -25.89 4.10 -5.05
C PHE A 12 -24.83 5.06 -5.60
N ALA A 13 -25.26 6.20 -6.16
CA ALA A 13 -24.33 7.24 -6.64
C ALA A 13 -23.50 7.85 -5.50
N ALA A 14 -24.11 8.10 -4.33
CA ALA A 14 -23.39 8.59 -3.15
C ALA A 14 -22.37 7.56 -2.63
N LEU A 15 -22.71 6.27 -2.65
CA LEU A 15 -21.82 5.20 -2.22
C LEU A 15 -20.61 5.04 -3.17
N VAL A 16 -20.83 5.16 -4.47
CA VAL A 16 -19.77 5.18 -5.49
C VAL A 16 -18.87 6.41 -5.32
N LEU A 17 -19.45 7.59 -5.10
CA LEU A 17 -18.70 8.83 -4.86
C LEU A 17 -17.84 8.75 -3.57
N LEU A 18 -18.39 8.22 -2.47
CA LEU A 18 -17.65 7.99 -1.22
C LEU A 18 -16.49 6.99 -1.39
N GLY A 19 -16.66 5.99 -2.27
CA GLY A 19 -15.58 5.07 -2.63
C GLY A 19 -14.44 5.75 -3.39
N THR A 20 -14.76 6.61 -4.36
CA THR A 20 -13.74 7.31 -5.18
C THR A 20 -12.96 8.39 -4.41
N VAL A 21 -13.60 9.07 -3.44
CA VAL A 21 -12.95 10.11 -2.62
C VAL A 21 -11.88 9.51 -1.69
N ARG A 22 -11.99 8.23 -1.33
CA ARG A 22 -11.01 7.53 -0.49
C ARG A 22 -9.71 7.19 -1.22
N GLU A 23 -9.72 7.20 -2.55
CA GLU A 23 -8.51 6.94 -3.36
C GLU A 23 -7.75 8.24 -3.67
N ALA A 24 -8.45 9.37 -3.81
CA ALA A 24 -7.83 10.69 -4.00
C ALA A 24 -7.12 11.24 -2.74
N SER A 25 -7.38 10.68 -1.56
CA SER A 25 -6.77 11.09 -0.29
C SER A 25 -5.45 10.36 0.04
N ARG A 26 -4.94 9.51 -0.86
CA ARG A 26 -3.60 8.90 -0.74
C ARG A 26 -2.48 9.72 -1.37
N HIS A 27 -2.70 11.00 -1.66
CA HIS A 27 -1.59 11.94 -1.83
C HIS A 27 -1.19 12.47 -0.45
N PRO A 28 -0.04 12.04 0.12
CA PRO A 28 0.51 12.68 1.29
C PRO A 28 0.91 14.10 0.88
N GLY A 29 0.03 15.06 1.11
CA GLY A 29 0.39 16.47 1.04
C GLY A 29 1.60 16.71 1.96
N PRO A 30 2.52 17.61 1.59
CA PRO A 30 3.69 17.90 2.41
C PRO A 30 3.21 18.30 3.80
N ARG A 31 3.57 17.47 4.78
CA ARG A 31 3.29 17.67 6.19
C ARG A 31 3.94 19.01 6.57
N ARG A 32 3.15 20.09 6.62
CA ARG A 32 3.58 21.34 7.25
C ARG A 32 3.93 21.00 8.68
N VAL A 33 5.22 20.98 8.97
CA VAL A 33 5.75 20.86 10.32
C VAL A 33 5.38 22.16 11.01
N ASP A 34 4.31 22.15 11.81
CA ASP A 34 3.97 23.24 12.72
C ASP A 34 5.08 23.34 13.78
N GLU A 35 6.01 24.25 13.55
CA GLU A 35 7.21 24.48 14.35
C GLU A 35 6.94 25.26 15.65
N HIS A 36 5.67 25.51 16.00
CA HIS A 36 5.31 26.47 17.04
C HIS A 36 5.01 25.94 18.44
N ARG A 37 5.21 24.65 18.74
CA ARG A 37 4.97 24.13 20.11
C ARG A 37 6.24 23.70 20.84
N ARG A 38 7.20 24.62 20.91
CA ARG A 38 8.23 24.61 21.97
C ARG A 38 7.67 25.31 23.22
N ARG A 39 7.98 24.70 24.37
CA ARG A 39 7.98 25.25 25.75
C ARG A 39 6.72 25.01 26.60
N ALA A 40 6.72 23.88 27.31
CA ALA A 40 6.62 23.82 28.79
C ALA A 40 6.95 22.37 29.21
N PHE A 41 8.14 22.13 29.75
CA PHE A 41 8.41 22.06 31.20
C PHE A 41 8.01 20.71 31.82
N PHE A 42 8.94 19.74 31.76
CA PHE A 42 8.97 18.62 32.70
C PHE A 42 10.44 18.38 33.11
N PRO A 43 10.80 18.60 34.39
CA PRO A 43 12.03 18.09 34.94
C PRO A 43 11.77 16.65 35.42
N HIS A 44 12.23 15.67 34.65
CA HIS A 44 12.45 14.34 35.20
C HIS A 44 13.94 14.15 35.33
N ASP A 45 14.36 13.75 36.52
CA ASP A 45 15.68 13.21 36.80
C ASP A 45 15.94 12.05 35.83
N VAL A 46 16.63 12.37 34.74
CA VAL A 46 17.11 11.40 33.77
C VAL A 46 18.29 10.72 34.44
N GLU A 47 18.00 9.61 35.10
CA GLU A 47 18.98 8.59 35.42
C GLU A 47 19.73 8.28 34.12
N THR A 48 21.01 8.64 34.10
CA THR A 48 21.93 8.53 32.97
C THR A 48 22.21 7.05 32.69
N ARG A 49 21.19 6.31 32.26
CA ARG A 49 21.35 5.00 31.66
C ARG A 49 22.06 5.28 30.35
N THR A 50 23.38 5.13 30.36
CA THR A 50 24.20 5.06 29.15
C THR A 50 23.65 3.91 28.33
N ILE A 51 22.68 4.22 27.46
CA ILE A 51 22.27 3.35 26.38
C ILE A 51 23.57 3.18 25.60
N ARG A 52 24.20 2.02 25.75
CA ARG A 52 25.18 1.55 24.78
C ARG A 52 24.41 1.49 23.47
N THR A 53 24.46 2.58 22.70
CA THR A 53 24.19 2.56 21.27
C THR A 53 25.20 1.58 20.71
N HIS A 54 24.73 0.34 20.55
CA HIS A 54 25.49 -0.76 20.02
C HIS A 54 26.00 -0.29 18.65
N SER A 55 27.32 -0.15 18.52
CA SER A 55 28.02 0.35 17.33
C SER A 55 28.02 -0.68 16.18
N ASP A 56 26.93 -1.43 16.03
CA ASP A 56 26.70 -2.38 14.93
C ASP A 56 26.03 -1.71 13.71
N ASP A 57 25.73 -0.40 13.78
CA ASP A 57 25.28 0.42 12.64
C ASP A 57 26.48 0.92 11.80
N ALA A 58 27.50 0.09 11.59
CA ALA A 58 28.48 0.39 10.56
C ALA A 58 27.78 0.29 9.19
N PRO A 59 27.87 1.31 8.31
CA PRO A 59 27.22 1.26 7.01
C PRO A 59 27.78 0.08 6.20
N GLU A 60 26.90 -0.82 5.79
CA GLU A 60 27.25 -1.95 4.93
C GLU A 60 27.08 -1.50 3.47
N VAL A 61 28.03 -0.70 3.00
CA VAL A 61 27.98 -0.16 1.64
C VAL A 61 28.27 -1.27 0.64
N ARG A 62 27.26 -1.62 -0.15
CA ARG A 62 27.37 -2.61 -1.23
C ARG A 62 27.25 -1.92 -2.58
N LYS A 63 28.11 -2.36 -3.51
CA LYS A 63 28.08 -1.92 -4.90
C LYS A 63 27.16 -2.82 -5.72
N VAL A 64 26.15 -2.23 -6.34
CA VAL A 64 25.21 -2.91 -7.23
C VAL A 64 25.42 -2.37 -8.64
N ALA A 65 25.91 -3.22 -9.55
CA ALA A 65 26.10 -2.88 -10.94
C ALA A 65 24.84 -3.21 -11.76
N GLY A 66 24.36 -2.25 -12.54
CA GLY A 66 23.33 -2.46 -13.54
C GLY A 66 23.85 -3.17 -14.79
N ARG A 67 22.94 -3.46 -15.72
CA ARG A 67 23.30 -4.01 -17.04
C ARG A 67 23.91 -2.92 -17.92
N VAL A 68 24.77 -3.35 -18.86
CA VAL A 68 25.34 -2.48 -19.89
C VAL A 68 24.22 -1.95 -20.79
N SER A 69 24.17 -0.63 -20.98
CA SER A 69 23.11 0.03 -21.73
C SER A 69 23.67 1.06 -22.72
N ALA A 70 23.02 1.23 -23.87
CA ALA A 70 23.44 2.19 -24.90
C ALA A 70 23.22 3.66 -24.49
N THR A 71 22.42 3.92 -23.45
CA THR A 71 22.15 5.27 -22.94
C THR A 71 22.34 5.33 -21.44
N LEU A 72 22.75 6.51 -20.96
CA LEU A 72 23.00 6.77 -19.55
C LEU A 72 21.74 6.59 -18.69
N ASP A 73 20.58 7.04 -19.17
CA ASP A 73 19.33 6.94 -18.42
C ASP A 73 18.86 5.49 -18.26
N ARG A 74 18.96 4.67 -19.33
CA ARG A 74 18.68 3.24 -19.21
C ARG A 74 19.65 2.53 -18.29
N ALA A 75 20.94 2.86 -18.33
CA ALA A 75 21.92 2.26 -17.43
C ALA A 75 21.56 2.52 -15.95
N LYS A 76 21.13 3.76 -15.63
CA LYS A 76 20.67 4.12 -14.27
C LYS A 76 19.39 3.39 -13.88
N GLU A 77 18.41 3.31 -14.78
CA GLU A 77 17.16 2.59 -14.52
C GLU A 77 17.39 1.10 -14.29
N ASP A 78 18.24 0.46 -15.10
CA ASP A 78 18.61 -0.94 -14.95
C ASP A 78 19.35 -1.20 -13.63
N ALA A 79 20.26 -0.30 -13.22
CA ALA A 79 20.92 -0.39 -11.93
C ALA A 79 19.94 -0.27 -10.76
N ARG A 80 18.93 0.62 -10.84
CA ARG A 80 17.85 0.71 -9.84
C ARG A 80 17.01 -0.56 -9.80
N ARG A 81 16.69 -1.13 -10.96
CA ARG A 81 15.94 -2.39 -11.04
C ARG A 81 16.71 -3.52 -10.35
N GLN A 82 18.02 -3.62 -10.61
CA GLN A 82 18.90 -4.60 -9.96
C GLN A 82 18.99 -4.37 -8.45
N LEU A 83 19.13 -3.12 -7.99
CA LEU A 83 19.10 -2.79 -6.57
C LEU A 83 17.80 -3.27 -5.91
N GLY A 84 16.65 -3.06 -6.57
CA GLY A 84 15.36 -3.53 -6.06
C GLY A 84 15.24 -5.06 -5.98
N GLU A 85 15.96 -5.81 -6.82
CA GLU A 85 16.05 -7.28 -6.74
C GLU A 85 16.98 -7.71 -5.60
N ASP A 86 18.15 -7.09 -5.48
CA ASP A 86 19.13 -7.37 -4.44
C ASP A 86 18.57 -7.07 -3.04
N VAL A 87 17.83 -5.97 -2.88
CA VAL A 87 17.11 -5.64 -1.63
C VAL A 87 16.05 -6.70 -1.31
N ARG A 88 15.29 -7.17 -2.30
CA ARG A 88 14.30 -8.25 -2.09
C ARG A 88 14.96 -9.56 -1.64
N ALA A 89 16.09 -9.92 -2.26
CA ALA A 89 16.86 -11.10 -1.87
C ALA A 89 17.39 -10.94 -0.44
N TRP A 90 17.93 -9.78 -0.08
CA TRP A 90 18.48 -9.47 1.24
C TRP A 90 17.42 -9.49 2.36
N LEU A 91 16.18 -9.11 2.07
CA LEU A 91 15.08 -9.14 3.05
C LEU A 91 14.55 -10.56 3.33
N THR A 92 14.92 -11.56 2.52
CA THR A 92 14.53 -12.96 2.74
C THR A 92 15.28 -13.53 3.97
N PRO A 93 14.64 -14.27 4.89
CA PRO A 93 13.26 -14.80 4.85
C PRO A 93 12.20 -13.94 5.58
N GLN A 94 12.55 -12.75 6.06
CA GLN A 94 11.67 -11.96 6.94
C GLN A 94 10.48 -11.34 6.19
N VAL A 95 10.68 -11.07 4.89
CA VAL A 95 9.69 -10.47 3.99
C VAL A 95 9.39 -11.45 2.86
N ALA A 96 8.12 -11.53 2.47
CA ALA A 96 7.71 -12.38 1.35
C ALA A 96 8.32 -11.86 0.04
N THR A 97 8.84 -12.77 -0.80
CA THR A 97 9.49 -12.44 -2.08
C THR A 97 8.55 -11.72 -3.06
N SER A 98 7.23 -11.89 -2.91
CA SER A 98 6.20 -11.22 -3.70
C SER A 98 5.95 -9.76 -3.30
N TRP A 99 6.44 -9.30 -2.14
CA TRP A 99 6.28 -7.91 -1.73
C TRP A 99 7.30 -7.02 -2.45
N ALA A 100 6.79 -5.99 -3.13
CA ALA A 100 7.62 -4.99 -3.79
C ALA A 100 7.92 -3.84 -2.81
N PRO A 101 9.20 -3.59 -2.46
CA PRO A 101 9.54 -2.52 -1.54
C PRO A 101 9.18 -1.15 -2.13
N PRO A 102 8.65 -0.21 -1.33
CA PRO A 102 8.38 1.15 -1.79
C PRO A 102 9.64 1.81 -2.36
N ALA A 103 9.55 2.34 -3.58
CA ALA A 103 10.69 2.93 -4.29
C ALA A 103 11.41 4.00 -3.44
N ALA A 104 10.66 4.85 -2.74
CA ALA A 104 11.22 5.88 -1.87
C ALA A 104 12.11 5.33 -0.74
N LEU A 105 11.82 4.13 -0.21
CA LEU A 105 12.66 3.51 0.82
C LEU A 105 13.93 2.90 0.22
N VAL A 106 13.85 2.36 -1.00
CA VAL A 106 15.01 1.84 -1.73
C VAL A 106 15.91 2.98 -2.19
N ASP A 107 15.33 4.07 -2.72
CA ASP A 107 16.08 5.26 -3.12
C ASP A 107 16.78 5.92 -1.93
N ALA A 108 16.18 5.87 -0.74
CA ALA A 108 16.83 6.35 0.48
C ALA A 108 18.05 5.52 0.91
N MET A 109 18.23 4.31 0.38
CA MET A 109 19.45 3.50 0.59
C MET A 109 20.60 3.92 -0.34
N VAL A 110 20.32 4.68 -1.41
CA VAL A 110 21.33 5.06 -2.40
C VAL A 110 22.21 6.19 -1.86
N GLU A 111 23.48 5.89 -1.62
CA GLU A 111 24.48 6.89 -1.23
C GLU A 111 25.01 7.64 -2.46
N GLY A 112 25.17 6.92 -3.58
CA GLY A 112 25.73 7.49 -4.79
C GLY A 112 25.49 6.63 -6.02
N ILE A 113 25.48 7.27 -7.19
CA ILE A 113 25.38 6.60 -8.49
C ILE A 113 26.57 7.04 -9.33
N ARG A 114 27.40 6.07 -9.74
CA ARG A 114 28.54 6.28 -10.64
C ARG A 114 28.25 5.65 -11.98
N VAL A 115 28.57 6.34 -13.07
CA VAL A 115 28.39 5.81 -14.42
C VAL A 115 29.75 5.72 -15.08
N ALA A 116 30.14 4.53 -15.51
CA ALA A 116 31.36 4.29 -16.27
C ALA A 116 31.01 4.18 -17.76
N PRO A 117 31.48 5.11 -18.61
CA PRO A 117 31.44 4.93 -20.05
C PRO A 117 32.50 3.90 -20.47
N GLU A 118 32.11 2.92 -21.27
CA GLU A 118 33.00 1.95 -21.89
C GLU A 118 32.91 2.08 -23.41
N GLU A 119 34.05 2.26 -24.07
CA GLU A 119 34.14 2.28 -25.53
C GLU A 119 34.23 0.84 -26.05
N LYS A 120 33.31 0.45 -26.94
CA LYS A 120 33.29 -0.85 -27.63
C LYS A 120 33.34 -0.59 -29.14
N ASP A 121 33.63 -1.65 -29.91
CA ASP A 121 33.75 -1.58 -31.38
C ASP A 121 32.49 -1.05 -32.09
N TYR A 122 31.34 -1.10 -31.42
CA TYR A 122 30.03 -0.68 -31.92
C TYR A 122 29.50 0.61 -31.27
N GLY A 123 30.32 1.32 -30.49
CA GLY A 123 29.98 2.60 -29.87
C GLY A 123 30.18 2.62 -28.34
N THR A 124 29.93 3.79 -27.75
CA THR A 124 30.01 3.99 -26.30
C THR A 124 28.81 3.35 -25.61
N VAL A 125 29.07 2.49 -24.64
CA VAL A 125 28.07 1.93 -23.74
C VAL A 125 28.28 2.43 -22.31
N TYR A 126 27.22 2.40 -21.50
CA TYR A 126 27.24 2.90 -20.14
C TYR A 126 26.88 1.79 -19.16
N THR A 127 27.67 1.68 -18.10
CA THR A 127 27.39 0.83 -16.93
C THR A 127 27.20 1.72 -15.71
N ALA A 128 26.03 1.68 -15.09
CA ALA A 128 25.79 2.40 -13.83
C ALA A 128 26.04 1.47 -12.64
N VAL A 129 26.80 1.95 -11.65
CA VAL A 129 27.07 1.29 -10.38
C VAL A 129 26.49 2.16 -9.27
N ILE A 130 25.63 1.58 -8.46
CA ILE A 130 25.02 2.22 -7.31
C ILE A 130 25.76 1.76 -6.06
N ASP A 131 26.22 2.71 -5.25
CA ASP A 131 26.64 2.45 -3.88
C ASP A 131 25.40 2.59 -2.99
N ALA A 132 24.98 1.49 -2.36
CA ALA A 132 23.80 1.46 -1.51
C ALA A 132 24.14 0.95 -0.11
N ASP A 133 23.56 1.57 0.91
CA ASP A 133 23.71 1.18 2.31
C ASP A 133 22.71 0.07 2.68
N PHE A 134 23.25 -1.11 2.99
CA PHE A 134 22.50 -2.26 3.49
C PHE A 134 22.52 -2.37 5.02
N GLY A 135 22.73 -1.25 5.73
CA GLY A 135 22.73 -1.20 7.19
C GLY A 135 21.42 -1.68 7.84
N ALA A 136 21.54 -2.10 9.10
CA ALA A 136 20.41 -2.62 9.90
C ALA A 136 19.26 -1.61 10.05
N GLY A 137 19.57 -0.31 10.06
CA GLY A 137 18.58 0.76 10.08
C GLY A 137 17.64 0.75 8.87
N HIS A 138 18.18 0.60 7.65
CA HIS A 138 17.37 0.50 6.44
C HIS A 138 16.55 -0.79 6.42
N ARG A 139 17.14 -1.90 6.89
CA ARG A 139 16.45 -3.19 7.01
C ARG A 139 15.20 -3.07 7.87
N THR A 140 15.35 -2.47 9.05
CA THR A 140 14.28 -2.32 10.04
C THR A 140 13.13 -1.49 9.46
N ARG A 141 13.44 -0.37 8.79
CA ARG A 141 12.42 0.47 8.13
C ARG A 141 11.65 -0.28 7.04
N LEU A 142 12.33 -1.08 6.22
CA LEU A 142 11.69 -1.88 5.17
C LEU A 142 10.81 -2.99 5.77
N VAL A 143 11.29 -3.69 6.80
CA VAL A 143 10.51 -4.72 7.50
C VAL A 143 9.28 -4.13 8.19
N ASP A 144 9.41 -2.95 8.80
CA ASP A 144 8.27 -2.28 9.43
C ASP A 144 7.26 -1.78 8.40
N ALA A 145 7.71 -1.27 7.25
CA ALA A 145 6.82 -0.94 6.13
C ALA A 145 6.04 -2.18 5.65
N TYR A 146 6.72 -3.30 5.46
CA TYR A 146 6.09 -4.57 5.10
C TYR A 146 5.05 -5.02 6.14
N ARG A 147 5.39 -4.98 7.44
CA ARG A 147 4.44 -5.31 8.52
C ARG A 147 3.21 -4.41 8.50
N GLY A 148 3.40 -3.11 8.24
CA GLY A 148 2.33 -2.15 8.05
C GLY A 148 1.39 -2.52 6.91
N ASP A 149 1.95 -2.89 5.75
CA ASP A 149 1.16 -3.31 4.59
C ASP A 149 0.39 -4.61 4.86
N VAL A 150 1.02 -5.61 5.47
CA VAL A 150 0.37 -6.89 5.83
C VAL A 150 -0.76 -6.67 6.83
N ALA A 151 -0.54 -5.82 7.83
CA ALA A 151 -1.58 -5.47 8.80
C ALA A 151 -2.76 -4.80 8.11
N ARG A 152 -2.49 -3.82 7.24
CA ARG A 152 -3.51 -3.10 6.47
C ARG A 152 -4.31 -4.03 5.56
N ASP A 153 -3.65 -4.93 4.85
CA ASP A 153 -4.30 -5.93 3.99
C ASP A 153 -5.25 -6.83 4.80
N ARG A 154 -4.78 -7.37 5.93
CA ARG A 154 -5.61 -8.18 6.83
C ARG A 154 -6.81 -7.41 7.36
N THR A 155 -6.63 -6.17 7.79
CA THR A 155 -7.73 -5.32 8.26
C THR A 155 -8.74 -5.04 7.16
N LEU A 156 -8.29 -4.76 5.93
CA LEU A 156 -9.18 -4.54 4.79
C LEU A 156 -9.98 -5.80 4.43
N LYS A 157 -9.36 -6.98 4.44
CA LYS A 157 -10.04 -8.26 4.19
C LYS A 157 -11.10 -8.56 5.24
N LEU A 158 -10.78 -8.36 6.52
CA LEU A 158 -11.74 -8.51 7.61
C LEU A 158 -12.90 -7.50 7.50
N ALA A 159 -12.59 -6.25 7.18
CA ALA A 159 -13.61 -5.22 6.99
C ALA A 159 -14.53 -5.54 5.79
N ALA A 160 -13.97 -6.06 4.69
CA ALA A 160 -14.73 -6.48 3.52
C ALA A 160 -15.65 -7.67 3.82
N ALA A 161 -15.14 -8.68 4.53
CA ALA A 161 -15.94 -9.82 4.97
C ALA A 161 -17.09 -9.41 5.89
N LEU A 162 -16.83 -8.55 6.89
CA LEU A 162 -17.87 -8.04 7.79
C LEU A 162 -18.89 -7.18 7.04
N GLY A 163 -18.43 -6.33 6.12
CA GLY A 163 -19.30 -5.51 5.27
C GLY A 163 -20.25 -6.37 4.43
N PHE A 164 -19.75 -7.48 3.86
CA PHE A 164 -20.59 -8.42 3.12
C PHE A 164 -21.67 -9.07 4.00
N VAL A 165 -21.33 -9.49 5.23
CA VAL A 165 -22.31 -10.02 6.18
C VAL A 165 -23.41 -8.99 6.50
N LEU A 166 -23.03 -7.73 6.69
CA LEU A 166 -24.00 -6.65 6.93
C LEU A 166 -24.92 -6.43 5.73
N VAL A 167 -24.41 -6.52 4.50
CA VAL A 167 -25.25 -6.43 3.29
C VAL A 167 -26.25 -7.58 3.22
N CYS A 168 -25.84 -8.81 3.54
CA CYS A 168 -26.74 -9.96 3.59
C CYS A 168 -27.86 -9.77 4.63
N LEU A 169 -27.51 -9.31 5.84
CA LEU A 169 -28.48 -9.02 6.89
C LEU A 169 -29.44 -7.89 6.50
N ALA A 170 -28.91 -6.82 5.89
CA ALA A 170 -29.71 -5.71 5.38
C ALA A 170 -30.67 -6.17 4.27
N ALA A 171 -30.24 -7.07 3.38
CA ALA A 171 -31.09 -7.64 2.34
C ALA A 171 -32.22 -8.48 2.94
N VAL A 172 -31.94 -9.34 3.94
CA VAL A 172 -32.96 -10.13 4.63
C VAL A 172 -33.94 -9.25 5.41
N SER A 173 -33.43 -8.27 6.16
CA SER A 173 -34.28 -7.33 6.91
C SER A 173 -35.15 -6.48 5.97
N GLY A 174 -34.55 -5.98 4.89
CA GLY A 174 -35.27 -5.23 3.85
C GLY A 174 -36.32 -6.08 3.15
N TYR A 175 -36.04 -7.36 2.91
CA TYR A 175 -37.00 -8.31 2.35
C TYR A 175 -38.21 -8.49 3.27
N ILE A 176 -38.01 -8.75 4.56
CA ILE A 176 -39.11 -8.94 5.53
C ILE A 176 -40.02 -7.70 5.56
N ARG A 177 -39.42 -6.51 5.68
CA ARG A 177 -40.20 -5.26 5.75
C ARG A 177 -40.95 -4.94 4.45
N ALA A 178 -40.35 -5.27 3.30
CA ALA A 178 -41.01 -5.09 2.01
C ALA A 178 -42.14 -6.12 1.79
N ASP A 179 -41.98 -7.34 2.29
CA ASP A 179 -43.00 -8.38 2.23
C ASP A 179 -44.25 -7.99 3.03
N GLU A 180 -44.05 -7.52 4.27
CA GLU A 180 -45.12 -6.98 5.12
C GLU A 180 -45.86 -5.81 4.45
N ALA A 181 -45.12 -4.87 3.86
CA ALA A 181 -45.69 -3.70 3.19
C ALA A 181 -46.50 -4.06 1.92
N THR A 182 -46.14 -5.16 1.25
CA THR A 182 -46.78 -5.58 -0.01
C THR A 182 -47.84 -6.66 0.18
N ARG A 183 -48.08 -7.13 1.42
CA ARG A 183 -48.95 -8.27 1.74
C ARG A 183 -48.66 -9.49 0.85
N GLY A 184 -47.40 -9.69 0.47
CA GLY A 184 -46.96 -10.80 -0.37
C GLY A 184 -47.22 -10.67 -1.89
N TYR A 185 -47.80 -9.58 -2.39
CA TYR A 185 -48.14 -9.45 -3.84
C TYR A 185 -46.91 -9.43 -4.78
N TYR A 186 -45.71 -9.15 -4.25
CA TYR A 186 -44.47 -8.99 -5.05
C TYR A 186 -43.30 -9.88 -4.61
N THR A 187 -43.57 -10.99 -3.92
CA THR A 187 -42.55 -11.88 -3.35
C THR A 187 -41.49 -12.34 -4.37
N ALA A 188 -41.90 -12.72 -5.59
CA ALA A 188 -40.97 -13.19 -6.63
C ALA A 188 -39.95 -12.11 -7.07
N ARG A 189 -40.40 -10.86 -7.24
CA ARG A 189 -39.52 -9.75 -7.67
C ARG A 189 -38.60 -9.30 -6.54
N LEU A 190 -39.09 -9.29 -5.30
CA LEU A 190 -38.30 -8.95 -4.13
C LEU A 190 -37.18 -9.97 -3.87
N ARG A 191 -37.47 -11.28 -4.03
CA ARG A 191 -36.45 -12.33 -3.95
C ARG A 191 -35.38 -12.18 -5.01
N LEU A 192 -35.77 -11.89 -6.25
CA LEU A 192 -34.81 -11.68 -7.34
C LEU A 192 -33.93 -10.45 -7.08
N ALA A 193 -34.51 -9.35 -6.59
CA ALA A 193 -33.75 -8.16 -6.24
C ALA A 193 -32.77 -8.40 -5.09
N ALA A 194 -33.18 -9.12 -4.04
CA ALA A 194 -32.32 -9.47 -2.92
C ALA A 194 -31.18 -10.41 -3.36
N ALA A 195 -31.49 -11.44 -4.15
CA ALA A 195 -30.50 -12.35 -4.71
C ALA A 195 -29.50 -11.61 -5.62
N ALA A 196 -29.97 -10.69 -6.46
CA ALA A 196 -29.12 -9.87 -7.32
C ALA A 196 -28.20 -8.96 -6.50
N ALA A 197 -28.70 -8.34 -5.43
CA ALA A 197 -27.90 -7.50 -4.55
C ALA A 197 -26.80 -8.31 -3.84
N VAL A 198 -27.14 -9.45 -3.25
CA VAL A 198 -26.17 -10.32 -2.57
C VAL A 198 -25.16 -10.89 -3.57
N GLY A 199 -25.62 -11.31 -4.75
CA GLY A 199 -24.75 -11.79 -5.83
C GLY A 199 -23.76 -10.73 -6.30
N ALA A 200 -24.23 -9.50 -6.54
CA ALA A 200 -23.37 -8.39 -6.94
C ALA A 200 -22.31 -8.06 -5.88
N SER A 201 -22.71 -8.02 -4.60
CA SER A 201 -21.76 -7.82 -3.50
C SER A 201 -20.75 -8.95 -3.36
N GLY A 202 -21.16 -10.19 -3.63
CA GLY A 202 -20.27 -11.36 -3.62
C GLY A 202 -19.20 -11.28 -4.71
N VAL A 203 -19.56 -10.84 -5.93
CA VAL A 203 -18.60 -10.66 -7.03
C VAL A 203 -17.56 -9.58 -6.69
N VAL A 204 -17.99 -8.45 -6.12
CA VAL A 204 -17.07 -7.39 -5.70
C VAL A 204 -16.12 -7.88 -4.61
N LEU A 205 -16.62 -8.63 -3.62
CA LEU A 205 -15.79 -9.23 -2.58
C LEU A 205 -14.77 -10.22 -3.17
N TYR A 206 -15.19 -11.05 -4.12
CA TYR A 206 -14.29 -12.00 -4.79
C TYR A 206 -13.16 -11.29 -5.54
N GLN A 207 -13.48 -10.24 -6.30
CA GLN A 207 -12.47 -9.44 -7.01
C GLN A 207 -11.50 -8.72 -6.08
N PHE A 208 -11.92 -8.41 -4.85
CA PHE A 208 -11.05 -7.78 -3.86
C PHE A 208 -10.14 -8.78 -3.13
N LEU A 209 -10.54 -10.05 -3.07
CA LEU A 209 -9.79 -11.12 -2.38
C LEU A 209 -8.86 -11.90 -3.31
N ALA A 210 -9.16 -11.94 -4.61
CA ALA A 210 -8.35 -12.56 -5.66
C ALA A 210 -7.13 -11.69 -6.00
#